data_AF-S8F7C8-F1
#
_entry.id   AF-S8F7C8-F1
#
_cell.length_a   1.000
_cell.length_b   1.000
_cell.length_c   1.000
_cell.angle_alpha   90.00
_cell.angle_beta   90.00
_cell.angle_gamma   90.00
#
_symmetry.space_group_name_H-M   'P 1'
#
loop_
_entity.id
_entity.type
_entity.pdbx_description
1 polymer ?
#
loop_
_entity_poly.entity_id
_entity_poly.type
_entity_poly.pdbx_seq_one_letter_code
_entity_poly.pdbx_strand_id
1 'polypeptide(L)'
;MVFCWYGNCSGAPIADPSTKSIHRHFVEFHRDDVSTSASGDRTNCKWHSGSSPDRSCGEGLSKYHVIKHVHNVHLKLSVCRCRRCHRGFSRSDSLKRHNANVKCRRKRQ
;
A
#
# COMPACT_ATOMS: atom_id res chain seq x y z
N MET A 1 8.72 -1.48 11.39
CA MET A 1 9.82 -1.10 10.50
C MET A 1 9.65 -1.84 9.18
N VAL A 2 9.53 -1.09 8.08
CA VAL A 2 9.48 -1.64 6.71
C VAL A 2 10.51 -0.92 5.86
N PHE A 3 11.07 -1.57 4.86
CA PHE A 3 12.03 -0.95 3.95
C PHE A 3 11.31 -0.50 2.67
N CYS A 4 11.73 0.63 2.09
CA CYS A 4 11.21 1.09 0.80
C CYS A 4 11.95 0.42 -0.35
N TRP A 5 11.21 -0.29 -1.20
CA TRP A 5 11.74 -0.95 -2.41
C TRP A 5 11.14 -0.31 -3.66
N TYR A 6 10.95 1.01 -3.65
CA TYR A 6 10.35 1.73 -4.77
C TYR A 6 11.44 2.29 -5.68
N GLY A 7 11.45 1.89 -6.95
CA GLY A 7 12.43 2.34 -7.93
C GLY A 7 13.85 2.07 -7.47
N ASN A 8 14.66 3.13 -7.38
CA ASN A 8 16.06 3.05 -6.96
C ASN A 8 16.27 3.57 -5.52
N CYS A 9 15.22 3.57 -4.69
CA CYS A 9 15.31 3.98 -3.29
C CYS A 9 16.28 3.06 -2.54
N SER A 10 17.21 3.63 -1.77
CA SER A 10 18.29 2.91 -1.10
C SER A 10 17.84 2.00 0.07
N GLY A 11 16.60 1.52 0.07
CA GLY A 11 16.07 0.71 1.17
C GLY A 11 15.84 1.52 2.43
N ALA A 12 15.47 2.81 2.32
CA ALA A 12 15.30 3.67 3.49
C ALA A 12 14.30 3.05 4.49
N PRO A 13 14.67 2.91 5.78
CA PRO A 13 13.80 2.31 6.78
C PRO A 13 12.67 3.27 7.13
N ILE A 14 11.44 2.82 6.91
CA ILE A 14 10.23 3.51 7.34
C ILE A 14 9.89 2.96 8.74
N ALA A 15 10.17 3.76 9.77
CA ALA A 15 9.97 3.40 11.17
C ALA A 15 8.48 3.15 11.49
N ASP A 16 7.63 4.11 11.12
CA ASP A 16 6.18 4.03 11.20
C ASP A 16 5.58 3.74 9.81
N PRO A 17 5.11 2.51 9.53
CA PRO A 17 4.53 2.15 8.25
C PRO A 17 3.08 2.66 8.11
N SER A 18 2.72 3.81 8.68
CA SER A 18 1.41 4.41 8.44
C SER A 18 1.33 5.00 7.04
N THR A 19 0.12 5.05 6.47
CA THR A 19 -0.12 5.69 5.17
C THR A 19 0.41 7.13 5.12
N LYS A 20 0.34 7.87 6.23
CA LYS A 20 0.87 9.25 6.30
C LYS A 20 2.39 9.31 6.21
N SER A 21 3.07 8.42 6.93
CA SER A 21 4.53 8.34 6.94
C SER A 21 5.07 7.90 5.58
N ILE A 22 4.44 6.89 4.97
CA ILE A 22 4.77 6.46 3.59
C ILE A 22 4.47 7.58 2.60
N HIS A 23 3.35 8.30 2.74
CA HIS A 23 3.05 9.44 1.88
C HIS A 23 4.13 10.52 1.98
N ARG A 24 4.56 10.87 3.20
CA ARG A 24 5.64 11.84 3.41
C ARG A 24 6.95 11.36 2.78
N HIS A 25 7.34 10.10 3.00
CA HIS A 25 8.53 9.51 2.38
C HIS A 25 8.47 9.59 0.84
N PHE A 26 7.34 9.25 0.22
CA PHE A 26 7.18 9.32 -1.23
C PHE A 26 7.22 10.76 -1.74
N VAL A 27 6.65 11.74 -1.01
CA VAL A 27 6.73 13.15 -1.41
C VAL A 27 8.14 13.71 -1.27
N GLU A 28 8.91 13.26 -0.28
CA GLU A 28 10.30 13.72 -0.08
C GLU A 28 11.28 13.08 -1.07
N PHE A 29 11.17 11.76 -1.29
CA PHE A 29 12.16 10.99 -2.06
C PHE A 29 11.68 10.59 -3.46
N HIS A 30 10.37 10.60 -3.73
CA HIS A 30 9.74 10.11 -4.98
C HIS A 30 8.69 11.11 -5.53
N ARG A 31 8.94 12.41 -5.39
CA ARG A 31 8.00 13.49 -5.76
C ARG A 31 7.49 13.45 -7.19
N ASP A 32 8.27 12.90 -8.13
CA ASP A 32 7.88 12.82 -9.53
C ASP A 32 6.89 11.67 -9.79
N ASP A 33 6.99 10.61 -9.01
CA ASP A 33 6.14 9.43 -9.13
C ASP A 33 4.85 9.54 -8.31
N VAL A 34 4.70 10.60 -7.50
CA VAL A 34 3.54 10.80 -6.64
C VAL A 34 2.96 12.19 -6.80
N SER A 35 1.62 12.30 -6.78
CA SER A 35 0.94 13.59 -6.84
C SER A 35 0.02 13.73 -5.65
N THR A 36 0.06 14.90 -5.02
CA THR A 36 -0.89 15.28 -3.96
C THR A 36 -2.23 15.74 -4.52
N SER A 37 -2.28 16.04 -5.82
CA SER A 37 -3.48 16.46 -6.55
C SER A 37 -4.06 15.30 -7.35
N ALA A 38 -5.39 15.23 -7.45
CA ALA A 38 -6.08 14.27 -8.31
C ALA A 38 -5.98 14.68 -9.80
N SER A 39 -4.75 14.81 -10.29
CA SER A 39 -4.45 15.10 -11.68
C SER A 39 -4.54 13.83 -12.53
N GLY A 40 -4.76 14.00 -13.83
CA GLY A 40 -4.77 12.91 -14.82
C GLY A 40 -3.40 12.25 -15.02
N ASP A 41 -2.36 12.67 -14.29
CA ASP A 41 -1.02 12.11 -14.35
C ASP A 41 -1.01 10.64 -13.94
N ARG A 42 -0.56 9.81 -14.87
CA ARG A 42 -0.36 8.37 -14.67
C ARG A 42 1.13 8.07 -14.50
N THR A 43 1.42 7.06 -13.72
CA THR A 43 2.76 6.47 -13.61
C THR A 43 2.64 4.98 -13.36
N ASN A 44 3.71 4.25 -13.66
CA ASN A 44 3.80 2.83 -13.38
C ASN A 44 4.40 2.62 -11.99
N CYS A 45 3.88 1.63 -11.27
CA CYS A 45 4.46 1.25 -9.99
C CYS A 45 5.85 0.63 -10.18
N LYS A 46 6.89 1.33 -9.72
CA LYS A 46 8.28 0.88 -9.79
C LYS A 46 8.71 0.03 -8.58
N TRP A 47 7.77 -0.52 -7.82
CA TRP A 47 8.10 -1.31 -6.64
C TRP A 47 8.75 -2.64 -7.05
N HIS A 48 9.95 -2.92 -6.52
CA HIS A 48 10.65 -4.19 -6.70
C HIS A 48 10.50 -5.06 -5.46
N SER A 49 10.42 -6.37 -5.65
CA SER A 49 10.33 -7.31 -4.54
C SER A 49 11.72 -7.84 -4.26
N GLY A 50 12.37 -7.40 -3.18
CA GLY A 50 13.38 -8.15 -2.40
C GLY A 50 14.70 -8.55 -3.08
N SER A 51 14.57 -9.27 -4.19
CA SER A 51 15.55 -10.16 -4.78
C SER A 51 15.76 -9.91 -6.27
N SER A 52 15.00 -8.99 -6.89
CA SER A 52 15.14 -8.70 -8.32
C SER A 52 14.69 -7.27 -8.65
N PRO A 53 15.62 -6.31 -8.85
CA PRO A 53 15.29 -4.94 -9.28
C PRO A 53 14.76 -4.88 -10.72
N ASP A 54 15.04 -5.90 -11.54
CA ASP A 54 14.49 -6.07 -12.88
C ASP A 54 12.96 -6.30 -12.87
N ARG A 55 12.45 -7.03 -11.88
CA ARG A 55 11.00 -7.30 -11.75
C ARG A 55 10.33 -6.27 -10.86
N SER A 56 10.05 -5.13 -11.47
CA SER A 56 9.15 -4.13 -10.89
C SER A 56 7.67 -4.47 -11.14
N CYS A 57 6.78 -3.94 -10.30
CA CYS A 57 5.34 -4.21 -10.39
C CYS A 57 4.73 -3.81 -11.76
N GLY A 58 5.16 -2.69 -12.34
CA GLY A 58 4.72 -2.23 -13.67
C GLY A 58 3.27 -1.73 -13.76
N GLU A 59 2.47 -1.84 -12.69
CA GLU A 59 1.05 -1.52 -12.68
C GLU A 59 0.80 -0.04 -12.99
N GLY A 60 -0.04 0.25 -13.99
CA GLY A 60 -0.36 1.62 -14.43
C GLY A 60 -1.41 2.28 -13.56
N LEU A 61 -1.01 3.25 -12.74
CA LEU A 61 -1.85 3.91 -11.73
C LEU A 61 -1.82 5.43 -11.92
N SER A 62 -2.79 6.14 -11.34
CA SER A 62 -2.63 7.60 -11.17
C SER A 62 -1.55 7.86 -10.12
N LYS A 63 -0.74 8.92 -10.32
CA LYS A 63 0.27 9.36 -9.33
C LYS A 63 -0.33 9.59 -7.94
N TYR A 64 -1.61 9.98 -7.85
CA TYR A 64 -2.35 10.10 -6.59
C TYR A 64 -2.61 8.75 -5.88
N HIS A 65 -2.71 7.65 -6.63
CA HIS A 65 -3.02 6.33 -6.10
C HIS A 65 -1.82 5.43 -5.82
N VAL A 66 -0.61 5.81 -6.25
CA VAL A 66 0.62 5.02 -6.05
C VAL A 66 0.84 4.67 -4.57
N ILE A 67 0.72 5.64 -3.66
CA ILE A 67 0.94 5.38 -2.23
C ILE A 67 -0.06 4.36 -1.67
N LYS A 68 -1.34 4.49 -2.02
CA LYS A 68 -2.37 3.54 -1.58
C LYS A 68 -2.07 2.14 -2.12
N HIS A 69 -1.65 2.04 -3.39
CA HIS A 69 -1.25 0.78 -4.00
C HIS A 69 -0.07 0.15 -3.24
N VAL A 70 1.02 0.89 -3.04
CA VAL A 70 2.23 0.39 -2.34
C VAL A 70 1.90 -0.07 -0.92
N HIS A 71 1.18 0.74 -0.17
CA HIS A 71 0.77 0.43 1.20
C HIS A 71 -0.09 -0.84 1.30
N ASN A 72 -0.95 -1.08 0.30
CA ASN A 72 -1.90 -2.19 0.31
C ASN A 72 -1.35 -3.49 -0.28
N VAL A 73 -0.66 -3.38 -1.41
CA VAL A 73 -0.25 -4.53 -2.23
C VAL A 73 1.13 -5.02 -1.80
N HIS A 74 2.09 -4.11 -1.69
CA HIS A 74 3.49 -4.47 -1.44
C HIS A 74 3.80 -4.57 0.04
N LEU A 75 3.45 -3.52 0.79
CA LEU A 75 3.68 -3.51 2.22
C LEU A 75 2.63 -4.34 2.99
N LYS A 76 1.47 -4.61 2.38
CA LYS A 76 0.36 -5.37 2.97
C LYS A 76 -0.05 -4.85 4.35
N LEU A 77 0.05 -3.53 4.55
CA LEU A 77 -0.17 -2.87 5.84
C LEU A 77 -1.63 -2.48 6.05
N SER A 78 -2.35 -2.22 4.96
CA SER A 78 -3.76 -1.85 5.05
C SER A 78 -4.70 -3.00 5.30
N VAL A 79 -4.26 -4.26 5.15
CA VAL A 79 -5.13 -5.41 5.38
C VAL A 79 -5.41 -5.55 6.86
N CYS A 80 -6.39 -4.80 7.31
CA CYS A 80 -7.11 -5.01 8.55
C CYS A 80 -7.83 -6.35 8.39
N ARG A 81 -7.22 -7.44 8.86
CA ARG A 81 -7.84 -8.77 8.76
C ARG A 81 -8.84 -8.97 9.89
N CYS A 82 -10.02 -9.47 9.52
CA CYS A 82 -10.96 -9.93 10.52
C CYS A 82 -10.40 -11.18 11.21
N ARG A 83 -10.28 -11.18 12.54
CA ARG A 83 -9.81 -12.35 13.31
C ARG A 83 -10.76 -13.54 13.24
N ARG A 84 -12.04 -13.34 12.89
CA ARG A 84 -13.04 -14.41 12.78
C ARG A 84 -13.05 -15.14 11.43
N CYS A 85 -12.98 -14.39 10.32
CA CYS A 85 -13.10 -14.95 8.96
C CYS A 85 -11.86 -14.75 8.08
N HIS A 86 -10.80 -14.13 8.61
CA HIS A 86 -9.54 -13.83 7.93
C HIS A 86 -9.66 -13.01 6.63
N ARG A 87 -10.84 -12.42 6.36
CA ARG A 87 -11.04 -11.49 5.23
C ARG A 87 -10.18 -10.24 5.45
N GLY A 88 -9.39 -9.88 4.44
CA GLY A 88 -8.62 -8.65 4.41
C GLY A 88 -9.49 -7.47 3.98
N PHE A 89 -9.43 -6.37 4.73
CA PHE A 89 -10.10 -5.11 4.40
C PHE A 89 -9.04 -4.04 4.20
N SER A 90 -9.15 -3.22 3.15
CA SER A 90 -8.19 -2.15 2.85
C SER A 90 -8.30 -0.92 3.77
N ARG A 91 -9.28 -0.90 4.67
CA ARG A 91 -9.60 0.21 5.58
C ARG A 91 -10.03 -0.30 6.95
N SER A 92 -9.61 0.40 8.00
CA SER A 92 -9.94 0.07 9.38
C SER A 92 -11.43 0.27 9.71
N ASP A 93 -12.07 1.32 9.17
CA ASP A 93 -13.53 1.52 9.28
C ASP A 93 -14.33 0.41 8.57
N SER A 94 -13.80 -0.09 7.46
CA SER A 94 -14.42 -1.18 6.71
C SER A 94 -14.34 -2.49 7.49
N LEU A 95 -13.21 -2.73 8.17
CA LEU A 95 -13.12 -3.82 9.15
C LEU A 95 -14.05 -3.59 10.36
N LYS A 96 -14.12 -2.40 10.93
CA LYS A 96 -15.01 -2.09 12.06
C LYS A 96 -16.47 -2.33 11.70
N ARG A 97 -16.93 -1.84 10.55
CA ARG A 97 -18.28 -2.09 10.03
C ARG A 97 -18.53 -3.56 9.76
N HIS A 98 -17.54 -4.28 9.24
CA HIS A 98 -17.61 -5.74 9.07
C HIS A 98 -17.68 -6.49 10.41
N ASN A 99 -16.98 -6.02 11.45
CA ASN A 99 -17.01 -6.65 12.78
C ASN A 99 -18.30 -6.31 13.55
N ALA A 100 -18.84 -5.10 13.34
CA ALA A 100 -20.13 -4.69 13.87
C ALA A 100 -21.29 -5.43 13.20
N ASN A 101 -21.17 -5.73 11.90
CA ASN A 101 -22.10 -6.61 11.21
C ASN A 101 -21.79 -8.07 11.59
N VAL A 102 -22.62 -8.68 12.43
CA VAL A 102 -22.54 -10.10 12.84
C VAL A 102 -22.57 -11.11 11.67
N LYS A 103 -22.75 -10.68 10.42
CA LYS A 103 -22.69 -11.50 9.19
C LYS A 103 -21.27 -11.91 8.77
N CYS A 104 -20.33 -11.94 9.71
CA CYS A 104 -18.98 -12.45 9.53
C CYS A 104 -19.01 -13.98 9.37
N ARG A 105 -19.43 -14.48 8.20
CA ARG A 105 -19.40 -15.91 7.89
C ARG A 105 -17.98 -16.34 7.56
N ARG A 106 -17.47 -17.33 8.31
CA ARG A 106 -16.27 -18.08 7.90
C ARG A 106 -16.55 -18.70 6.54
N LYS A 107 -15.71 -18.43 5.55
CA LYS A 107 -15.64 -19.33 4.39
C LYS A 107 -15.13 -20.66 4.94
N ARG A 108 -16.01 -21.66 5.00
CA ARG A 108 -15.58 -23.06 5.13
C ARG A 108 -14.68 -23.33 3.92
N GLN A 109 -13.44 -23.70 4.18
CA GLN A 109 -12.60 -24.42 3.21
C GLN A 109 -12.90 -25.90 3.38
#